data_AF-A0A6J5CXX8-F1
#
_entry.id   AF-A0A6J5CXX8-F1
#
_cell.length_a   1.000
_cell.length_b   1.000
_cell.length_c   1.000
_cell.angle_alpha   90.00
_cell.angle_beta   90.00
_cell.angle_gamma   90.00
#
_symmetry.space_group_name_H-M   'P 1'
#
loop_
_entity.id
_entity.type
_entity.pdbx_description
1 polymer ?
#
loop_
_entity_poly.entity_id
_entity_poly.type
_entity_poly.pdbx_seq_one_letter_code
_entity_poly.pdbx_strand_id
1 'polypeptide(L)'
;MPETPITLRAATTHDANRIARLHTLSWQTAYSHILPAAYLSDEVPAEHAVRWRSDECEWGLVLIVESDGEPVGFVSAERPVDPEAGVLLDCLHVHPSHH
;
A
#
# COMPACT_ATOMS: atom_id res chain seq x y z
N MET A 1 1.35 -25.98 -13.30
CA MET A 1 0.87 -24.67 -13.80
C MET A 1 2.10 -23.79 -13.95
N PRO A 2 2.26 -22.99 -15.02
CA PRO A 2 3.37 -22.05 -15.06
C PRO A 2 3.21 -21.09 -13.88
N GLU A 3 4.28 -20.91 -13.11
CA GLU A 3 4.32 -19.94 -12.01
C GLU A 3 4.27 -18.53 -12.63
N THR A 4 3.28 -17.73 -12.23
CA THR A 4 3.18 -16.34 -12.69
C THR A 4 4.41 -15.57 -12.16
N PRO A 5 5.20 -14.91 -13.02
CA PRO A 5 6.36 -14.17 -12.55
C PRO A 5 5.91 -13.05 -11.61
N ILE A 6 6.48 -13.04 -10.41
CA ILE A 6 6.28 -12.00 -9.40
C ILE A 6 7.49 -11.09 -9.44
N THR A 7 7.27 -9.79 -9.61
CA THR A 7 8.33 -8.78 -9.61
C THR A 7 8.11 -7.74 -8.53
N LEU A 8 9.21 -7.31 -7.91
CA LEU A 8 9.26 -6.20 -6.98
C LEU A 8 9.96 -5.02 -7.64
N ARG A 9 9.35 -3.84 -7.59
CA ARG A 9 9.96 -2.60 -8.09
C ARG A 9 9.67 -1.42 -7.18
N ALA A 10 10.49 -0.38 -7.26
CA ALA A 10 10.20 0.89 -6.62
C ALA A 10 8.89 1.47 -7.19
N ALA A 11 8.06 2.00 -6.29
CA ALA A 11 6.90 2.79 -6.67
C ALA A 11 7.35 4.12 -7.28
N THR A 12 6.55 4.66 -8.19
CA THR A 12 6.72 6.00 -8.73
C THR A 12 5.49 6.85 -8.42
N THR A 13 5.58 8.17 -8.60
CA THR A 13 4.40 9.06 -8.57
C THR A 13 3.21 8.58 -9.43
N HIS A 14 3.45 7.84 -10.51
CA HIS A 14 2.39 7.30 -11.38
C HIS A 14 1.59 6.17 -10.71
N ASP A 15 2.17 5.53 -9.69
CA ASP A 15 1.54 4.45 -8.94
C ASP A 15 0.69 4.93 -7.77
N ALA A 16 0.75 6.22 -7.41
CA ALA A 16 0.02 6.83 -6.30
C ALA A 16 -1.43 6.37 -6.18
N ASN A 17 -2.20 6.47 -7.27
CA ASN A 17 -3.61 6.09 -7.29
C ASN A 17 -3.81 4.57 -7.10
N ARG A 18 -2.89 3.75 -7.62
CA ARG A 18 -2.93 2.29 -7.50
C ARG A 18 -2.63 1.87 -6.06
N ILE A 19 -1.61 2.47 -5.45
CA ILE A 19 -1.23 2.23 -4.06
C ILE A 19 -2.36 2.66 -3.12
N ALA A 20 -2.94 3.86 -3.32
CA ALA A 20 -4.07 4.32 -2.52
C ALA A 20 -5.24 3.31 -2.55
N ARG A 21 -5.56 2.79 -3.73
CA ARG A 21 -6.61 1.78 -3.89
C ARG A 21 -6.29 0.47 -3.17
N LEU A 22 -5.06 -0.04 -3.29
CA LEU A 22 -4.61 -1.24 -2.57
C LEU A 22 -4.68 -1.03 -1.06
N HIS A 23 -4.26 0.14 -0.58
CA HIS A 23 -4.29 0.48 0.85
C HIS A 23 -5.73 0.56 1.38
N THR A 24 -6.63 1.21 0.65
CA THR A 24 -8.06 1.29 0.99
C THR A 24 -8.71 -0.08 1.03
N LEU A 25 -8.48 -0.92 0.02
CA LEU A 25 -9.04 -2.27 -0.02
C LEU A 25 -8.56 -3.12 1.16
N SER A 26 -7.28 -3.01 1.49
CA SER A 26 -6.70 -3.68 2.65
C SER A 26 -7.39 -3.24 3.94
N TRP A 27 -7.57 -1.93 4.14
CA TRP A 27 -8.23 -1.40 5.34
C TRP A 27 -9.70 -1.79 5.44
N GLN A 28 -10.44 -1.66 4.34
CA GLN A 28 -11.84 -2.07 4.27
C GLN A 28 -12.02 -3.55 4.62
N THR A 29 -11.04 -4.40 4.28
CA THR A 29 -11.08 -5.82 4.59
C THR A 29 -10.66 -6.08 6.05
N ALA A 30 -9.45 -5.65 6.41
CA ALA A 30 -8.80 -5.97 7.68
C ALA A 30 -9.47 -5.30 8.87
N TYR A 31 -10.00 -4.08 8.72
CA TYR A 31 -10.57 -3.30 9.81
C TYR A 31 -12.11 -3.21 9.78
N SER A 32 -12.80 -3.94 8.89
CA SER A 32 -14.27 -4.00 8.80
C SER A 32 -14.99 -4.32 10.11
N HIS A 33 -14.33 -5.04 11.01
CA HIS A 33 -14.89 -5.47 12.29
C HIS A 33 -14.51 -4.54 13.47
N ILE A 34 -13.71 -3.50 13.22
CA ILE A 34 -13.18 -2.57 14.22
C ILE A 34 -13.66 -1.14 13.93
N LEU A 35 -13.62 -0.72 12.66
CA LEU A 35 -13.94 0.63 12.23
C LEU A 35 -15.38 0.72 11.67
N PRO A 36 -16.02 1.91 11.76
CA PRO A 36 -17.35 2.11 11.18
C PRO A 36 -17.35 1.88 9.66
N ALA A 37 -18.37 1.17 9.17
CA ALA A 37 -18.52 0.89 7.75
C ALA A 37 -18.55 2.17 6.89
N ALA A 38 -19.23 3.21 7.37
CA ALA A 38 -19.32 4.50 6.68
C ALA A 38 -17.95 5.20 6.58
N TYR A 39 -17.13 5.14 7.64
CA TYR A 39 -15.77 5.69 7.60
C TYR A 39 -14.91 4.94 6.57
N LEU A 40 -14.96 3.60 6.59
CA LEU A 40 -14.25 2.75 5.65
C LEU A 40 -14.68 2.95 4.19
N SER A 41 -15.96 3.27 3.93
CA SER A 41 -16.47 3.50 2.57
C SER A 41 -16.27 4.93 2.07
N ASP A 42 -16.43 5.92 2.94
CA ASP A 42 -16.62 7.32 2.53
C ASP A 42 -15.37 8.16 2.75
N GLU A 43 -14.60 7.89 3.81
CA GLU A 43 -13.46 8.73 4.23
C GLU A 43 -12.11 8.12 3.83
N VAL A 44 -11.89 6.84 4.14
CA VAL A 44 -10.62 6.14 3.87
C VAL A 44 -10.14 6.25 2.41
N PRO A 45 -11.00 6.14 1.37
CA PRO A 45 -10.54 6.31 -0.01
C PRO A 45 -9.92 7.71 -0.27
N ALA A 46 -10.51 8.76 0.30
CA ALA A 46 -10.05 10.12 0.12
C ALA A 46 -8.75 10.36 0.90
N GLU A 47 -8.67 9.89 2.14
CA GLU A 47 -7.48 10.01 2.99
C GLU A 47 -6.26 9.32 2.37
N HIS A 48 -6.42 8.08 1.90
CA HIS A 48 -5.34 7.36 1.21
C HIS A 48 -4.95 8.04 -0.10
N ALA A 49 -5.91 8.53 -0.88
CA ALA A 49 -5.59 9.25 -2.10
C ALA A 49 -4.83 10.56 -1.82
N VAL A 50 -5.13 11.28 -0.74
CA VAL A 50 -4.36 12.45 -0.32
C VAL A 50 -2.95 12.05 0.11
N ARG A 51 -2.81 11.03 0.97
CA ARG A 51 -1.51 10.54 1.43
C ARG A 51 -0.58 10.16 0.28
N TRP A 52 -1.11 9.45 -0.71
CA TRP A 52 -0.29 8.93 -1.81
C TRP A 52 -0.12 9.90 -2.98
N ARG A 53 -0.79 11.05 -2.97
CA ARG A 53 -0.56 12.11 -3.97
C ARG A 53 0.56 13.08 -3.57
N SER A 54 1.16 12.91 -2.39
CA SER A 54 2.33 13.69 -1.97
C SER A 54 3.58 13.36 -2.81
N ASP A 55 4.63 14.17 -2.67
CA ASP A 55 5.87 13.96 -3.42
C ASP A 55 6.53 12.61 -3.07
N GLU A 56 7.06 11.93 -4.08
CA GLU A 56 7.73 10.61 -3.95
C GLU A 56 8.89 10.63 -2.95
N CYS A 57 9.58 11.77 -2.81
CA CYS A 57 10.63 11.98 -1.81
C CYS A 57 10.12 11.85 -0.36
N GLU A 58 8.83 12.08 -0.11
CA GLU A 58 8.24 11.99 1.22
C GLU A 58 7.82 10.57 1.59
N TRP A 59 7.77 9.63 0.64
CA TRP A 59 7.27 8.28 0.89
C TRP A 59 8.28 7.35 1.56
N GLY A 60 9.57 7.70 1.58
CA GLY A 60 10.64 6.79 2.01
C GLY A 60 10.83 5.63 1.03
N LEU A 61 10.86 4.40 1.53
CA LEU A 61 10.96 3.20 0.69
C LEU A 61 9.56 2.65 0.39
N VAL A 62 9.16 2.67 -0.88
CA VAL A 62 7.90 2.04 -1.31
C VAL A 62 8.17 1.08 -2.45
N LEU A 63 7.78 -0.18 -2.26
CA LEU A 63 7.89 -1.21 -3.29
C LEU A 63 6.50 -1.73 -3.65
N ILE A 64 6.32 -2.01 -4.94
CA ILE A 64 5.10 -2.61 -5.48
C ILE A 64 5.44 -4.03 -5.91
N VAL A 65 4.57 -4.97 -5.53
CA VAL A 65 4.56 -6.33 -6.06
C VAL A 65 3.64 -6.35 -7.27
N GLU A 66 4.17 -6.78 -8.41
CA GLU A 66 3.40 -7.00 -9.63
C GLU A 66 3.33 -8.50 -9.94
N SER A 67 2.16 -8.93 -10.41
CA SER A 67 1.92 -10.26 -10.96
C SER A 67 1.30 -10.07 -12.35
N ASP A 68 1.95 -10.62 -13.39
CA ASP A 68 1.53 -10.43 -14.79
C ASP A 68 1.39 -8.95 -15.21
N GLY A 69 2.25 -8.08 -14.65
CA GLY A 69 2.23 -6.63 -14.90
C GLY A 69 1.16 -5.86 -14.12
N GLU A 70 0.34 -6.54 -13.32
CA GLU A 70 -0.68 -5.91 -12.47
C GLU A 70 -0.20 -5.79 -11.02
N PRO A 71 -0.34 -4.61 -10.38
CA PRO A 71 -0.03 -4.44 -8.96
C PRO A 71 -0.95 -5.28 -8.07
N VAL A 72 -0.38 -6.24 -7.34
CA VAL A 72 -1.10 -7.13 -6.43
C VAL A 72 -0.81 -6.84 -4.95
N GLY A 73 0.13 -5.95 -4.68
CA GLY A 73 0.49 -5.56 -3.32
C GLY A 73 1.48 -4.42 -3.31
N PHE A 74 1.66 -3.81 -2.14
CA PHE A 74 2.71 -2.84 -1.93
C PHE A 74 3.22 -2.94 -0.49
N VAL A 75 4.42 -2.43 -0.30
CA VAL A 75 5.02 -2.21 1.01
C VAL A 75 5.51 -0.78 1.07
N SER A 76 5.23 -0.10 2.17
CA SER A 76 5.81 1.20 2.49
C SER A 76 6.59 1.11 3.79
N ALA A 77 7.78 1.68 3.76
CA ALA A 77 8.69 1.72 4.87
C ALA A 77 9.23 3.14 5.03
N GLU A 78 8.89 3.76 6.14
CA GLU A 78 9.39 5.07 6.49
C GLU A 78 10.66 4.92 7.32
N ARG A 79 11.62 5.84 7.13
CA ARG A 79 12.76 5.95 8.02
C ARG A 79 12.33 6.88 9.15
N PRO A 80 12.08 6.38 10.37
CA PRO A 80 11.68 7.23 11.49
C PRO A 80 12.72 8.32 11.75
N VAL A 81 12.26 9.45 12.30
CA VAL A 81 13.10 10.61 12.67
C VAL A 81 14.17 10.22 13.69
N ASP A 82 13.92 9.18 14.49
CA ASP A 82 14.90 8.59 15.40
C ASP A 82 15.73 7.50 14.70
N PRO A 83 17.04 7.72 14.46
CA PRO A 83 17.91 6.75 13.81
C PRO A 83 18.19 5.49 14.65
N GLU A 84 17.91 5.49 15.96
CA GLU A 84 18.03 4.28 16.79
C GLU A 84 16.79 3.37 16.71
N ALA A 85 15.66 3.88 16.20
CA ALA A 85 14.39 3.15 16.13
C ALA A 85 14.26 2.14 14.96
N GLY A 86 15.25 2.07 14.06
CA GLY A 86 15.23 1.16 12.90
C GLY A 86 14.34 1.65 11.76
N VAL A 87 13.83 0.75 10.91
CA VAL A 87 12.91 1.09 9.79
C VAL A 87 11.49 0.70 10.19
N LEU A 88 10.53 1.62 10.06
CA LEU A 88 9.12 1.31 10.29
C LEU A 88 8.52 0.71 9.02
N LEU A 89 8.13 -0.56 9.06
CA LEU A 89 7.31 -1.18 8.03
C LEU A 89 5.86 -0.77 8.26
N ASP A 90 5.39 0.24 7.52
CA ASP A 90 4.08 0.87 7.79
C ASP A 90 2.92 0.09 7.13
N CYS A 91 3.17 -0.59 6.01
CA CYS A 91 2.15 -1.40 5.32
C CYS A 91 2.77 -2.65 4.69
N LEU A 92 2.21 -3.84 4.94
CA LEU A 92 2.46 -5.07 4.17
C LEU A 92 1.12 -5.68 3.79
N HIS A 93 0.75 -5.55 2.52
CA HIS A 93 -0.54 -6.02 2.02
C HIS A 93 -0.37 -6.83 0.74
N VAL A 94 -1.00 -8.01 0.72
CA VAL A 94 -1.06 -8.90 -0.44
C VAL A 94 -2.52 -9.07 -0.83
N HIS A 95 -2.81 -9.09 -2.13
CA HIS A 95 -4.15 -9.34 -2.63
C HIS A 95 -4.70 -10.67 -2.06
N PRO A 96 -5.97 -10.72 -1.60
CA PRO A 96 -6.53 -11.89 -0.92
C PRO A 96 -6.54 -13.17 -1.75
N SER A 97 -6.34 -13.10 -3.07
CA SER A 97 -6.27 -14.29 -3.94
C SER A 97 -4.85 -14.85 -4.10
N HIS A 98 -3.86 -14.27 -3.41
CA HIS A 98 -2.46 -14.70 -3.45
C HIS A 98 -1.98 -14.98 -2.02
N HIS A 99 -2.12 -16.23 -1.58
CA HIS A 99 -1.59 -16.75 -0.32
C HIS A 99 -0.81 -18.04 -0.54
#